data_AF-A0A8R1ENA6-F1
#
_entry.id   AF-A0A8R1ENA6-F1
#
_cell.length_a   1.000
_cell.length_b   1.000
_cell.length_c   1.000
_cell.angle_alpha   90.00
_cell.angle_beta   90.00
_cell.angle_gamma   90.00
#
_symmetry.space_group_name_H-M   'P 1'
#
loop_
_entity.id
_entity.type
_entity.pdbx_description
1 polymer ?
#
loop_
_entity_poly.entity_id
_entity_poly.type
_entity_poly.pdbx_seq_one_letter_code
_entity_poly.pdbx_strand_id
1 'polypeptide(L)'
;MHAIGFWHQQSRDDRDDHVTIDLSNILPNQQYNFQKMPLSTAQLLNVPYDYGSVMQYYPYAFAIDSSKYTILAKDSKYQNSMGQREAPAFSDLIAVNTLYNCTKLCKTQLSCSNCGFTDSRNCNKCKCPHYFSGTNCNDLPSGTAPNCNGAVLQVTFWKN
;
A
#
# COMPACT_ATOMS: atom_id res chain seq x y z
N MET A 1 -6.29 -11.27 2.16
CA MET A 1 -6.90 -10.02 1.68
C MET A 1 -8.19 -10.26 0.92
N HIS A 2 -8.22 -11.04 -0.16
CA HIS A 2 -9.49 -11.33 -0.87
C HIS A 2 -10.61 -11.86 0.04
N ALA A 3 -10.32 -12.86 0.87
CA ALA A 3 -11.30 -13.43 1.80
C ALA A 3 -11.86 -12.42 2.83
N ILE A 4 -11.15 -11.30 3.06
CA ILE A 4 -11.58 -10.23 3.98
C ILE A 4 -12.08 -8.99 3.20
N GLY A 5 -12.54 -9.17 1.96
CA GLY A 5 -13.31 -8.17 1.22
C GLY A 5 -12.52 -7.22 0.32
N PHE A 6 -11.25 -7.51 0.02
CA PHE A 6 -10.42 -6.65 -0.83
C PHE A 6 -10.27 -7.19 -2.25
N TRP A 7 -10.57 -6.34 -3.23
CA TRP A 7 -10.22 -6.56 -4.63
C TRP A 7 -8.75 -6.20 -4.88
N HIS A 8 -8.25 -6.52 -6.07
CA HIS A 8 -6.91 -6.09 -6.45
C HIS A 8 -6.84 -4.57 -6.55
N GLN A 9 -5.66 -4.01 -6.25
CA GLN A 9 -5.45 -2.58 -6.21
C GLN A 9 -5.63 -1.95 -7.61
N GLN A 10 -5.18 -2.63 -8.68
CA GLN A 10 -5.43 -2.18 -10.06
C GLN A 10 -6.88 -2.30 -10.53
N SER A 11 -7.78 -2.86 -9.71
CA SER A 11 -9.22 -2.90 -9.99
C SER A 11 -9.98 -1.73 -9.37
N ARG A 12 -9.32 -0.78 -8.68
CA ARG A 12 -10.01 0.41 -8.15
C ARG A 12 -10.66 1.23 -9.26
N ASP A 13 -11.76 1.91 -8.94
CA ASP A 13 -12.48 2.76 -9.88
C ASP A 13 -11.61 3.92 -10.42
N ASP A 14 -10.76 4.47 -9.55
CA ASP A 14 -9.80 5.55 -9.81
C ASP A 14 -8.45 5.07 -10.38
N ARG A 15 -8.28 3.77 -10.66
CA ARG A 15 -6.97 3.22 -11.08
C ARG A 15 -6.41 3.86 -12.34
N ASP A 16 -7.27 4.34 -13.25
CA ASP A 16 -6.82 4.96 -14.50
C ASP A 16 -6.12 6.32 -14.26
N ASP A 17 -6.21 6.92 -13.07
CA ASP A 17 -5.43 8.11 -12.68
C ASP A 17 -3.98 7.77 -12.29
N HIS A 18 -3.70 6.48 -12.05
CA HIS A 18 -2.43 6.00 -11.51
C HIS A 18 -1.70 5.04 -12.45
N VAL A 19 -2.43 4.23 -13.22
CA VAL A 19 -1.88 3.25 -14.15
C VAL A 19 -2.60 3.28 -15.50
N THR A 20 -1.90 2.87 -16.54
CA THR A 20 -2.47 2.53 -17.85
C THR A 20 -2.42 1.01 -18.01
N ILE A 21 -3.54 0.41 -18.41
CA ILE A 21 -3.62 -1.02 -18.71
C ILE A 21 -3.51 -1.23 -20.22
N ASP A 22 -2.47 -1.92 -20.67
CA ASP A 22 -2.32 -2.31 -22.07
C ASP A 22 -3.06 -3.63 -22.35
N LEU A 23 -4.35 -3.50 -22.69
CA LEU A 23 -5.20 -4.64 -23.05
C LEU A 23 -4.72 -5.37 -24.31
N SER A 24 -3.95 -4.72 -25.19
CA SER A 24 -3.42 -5.35 -26.42
C SER A 24 -2.34 -6.39 -26.12
N ASN A 25 -1.67 -6.26 -24.97
CA ASN A 25 -0.67 -7.20 -24.50
C ASN A 25 -1.19 -8.15 -23.40
N ILE A 26 -2.50 -8.18 -23.11
CA ILE A 26 -3.08 -9.12 -22.14
C ILE A 26 -3.74 -10.28 -22.88
N LEU A 27 -3.48 -11.52 -22.43
CA LEU A 27 -4.14 -12.73 -22.94
C LEU A 27 -5.66 -12.49 -23.04
N PRO A 28 -6.31 -12.70 -24.20
CA PRO A 28 -7.71 -12.32 -24.39
C PRO A 28 -8.68 -12.91 -23.36
N ASN A 29 -8.44 -14.16 -22.96
CA ASN A 29 -9.24 -14.85 -21.94
C ASN A 29 -8.91 -14.42 -20.49
N GLN A 30 -7.98 -13.49 -20.27
CA GLN A 30 -7.58 -12.97 -18.96
C GLN A 30 -7.89 -11.48 -18.77
N GLN A 31 -8.42 -10.79 -19.79
CA GLN A 31 -8.72 -9.35 -19.72
C GLN A 31 -9.75 -9.01 -18.62
N TYR A 32 -10.63 -9.94 -18.26
CA TYR A 32 -11.60 -9.75 -17.19
C TYR A 32 -10.93 -9.47 -15.81
N ASN A 33 -9.69 -9.95 -15.59
CA ASN A 33 -8.95 -9.69 -14.35
C ASN A 33 -8.55 -8.21 -14.18
N PHE A 34 -8.67 -7.41 -15.24
CA PHE A 34 -8.35 -5.98 -15.26
C PHE A 34 -9.60 -5.09 -15.26
N GLN A 35 -10.79 -5.67 -15.05
CA GLN A 35 -12.00 -4.88 -14.88
C GLN A 35 -11.91 -4.01 -13.62
N LYS A 36 -12.46 -2.79 -13.72
CA LYS A 36 -12.63 -1.89 -12.57
C LYS A 36 -13.83 -2.33 -11.75
N MET A 37 -13.73 -2.13 -10.44
CA MET A 37 -14.82 -2.27 -9.50
C MET A 37 -15.51 -0.92 -9.35
N PRO A 38 -16.78 -0.79 -9.77
CA PRO A 38 -17.50 0.48 -9.67
C PRO A 38 -17.75 0.86 -8.21
N LEU A 39 -17.87 2.16 -7.93
CA LEU A 39 -18.14 2.68 -6.59
C LEU A 39 -19.50 2.25 -6.00
N SER A 40 -20.40 1.72 -6.82
CA SER A 40 -21.65 1.08 -6.36
C SER A 40 -21.41 -0.23 -5.61
N THR A 41 -20.25 -0.87 -5.82
CA THR A 41 -19.92 -2.21 -5.30
C THR A 41 -18.68 -2.19 -4.41
N ALA A 42 -17.79 -1.21 -4.59
CA ALA A 42 -16.56 -1.07 -3.82
C ALA A 42 -16.37 0.36 -3.33
N GLN A 43 -15.53 0.54 -2.31
CA GLN A 43 -15.22 1.85 -1.73
C GLN A 43 -13.70 2.04 -1.64
N LEU A 44 -13.25 3.29 -1.82
CA LEU A 44 -11.83 3.65 -1.76
C LEU A 44 -11.30 3.82 -0.34
N LEU A 45 -12.20 3.85 0.66
CA LEU A 45 -11.89 3.99 2.09
C LEU A 45 -11.06 5.23 2.45
N ASN A 46 -11.07 6.25 1.59
CA ASN A 46 -10.22 7.44 1.69
C ASN A 46 -8.71 7.09 1.81
N VAL A 47 -8.29 5.96 1.23
CA VAL A 47 -6.89 5.56 1.16
C VAL A 47 -6.38 5.84 -0.26
N PRO A 48 -5.24 6.55 -0.41
CA PRO A 48 -4.63 6.80 -1.71
C PRO A 48 -4.29 5.51 -2.47
N TYR A 49 -4.13 5.61 -3.79
CA TYR A 49 -3.65 4.48 -4.58
C TYR A 49 -2.22 4.11 -4.19
N ASP A 50 -1.98 2.86 -3.82
CA ASP A 50 -0.66 2.38 -3.43
C ASP A 50 -0.14 1.33 -4.41
N TYR A 51 0.84 1.71 -5.23
CA TYR A 51 1.54 0.80 -6.14
C TYR A 51 2.24 -0.35 -5.40
N GLY A 52 2.64 -0.16 -4.14
CA GLY A 52 3.27 -1.16 -3.29
C GLY A 52 2.29 -2.02 -2.51
N SER A 53 0.98 -1.86 -2.66
CA SER A 53 -0.02 -2.73 -2.03
C SER A 53 0.26 -4.19 -2.35
N VAL A 54 0.09 -5.09 -1.37
CA VAL A 54 0.19 -6.54 -1.61
C VAL A 54 -0.87 -7.03 -2.60
N MET A 55 -1.92 -6.23 -2.80
CA MET A 55 -3.02 -6.45 -3.74
C MET A 55 -2.77 -5.88 -5.13
N GLN A 56 -1.64 -5.19 -5.36
CA GLN A 56 -1.25 -4.72 -6.68
C GLN A 56 -0.66 -5.87 -7.50
N TYR A 57 -1.14 -6.02 -8.74
CA TYR A 57 -0.53 -6.91 -9.72
C TYR A 57 0.89 -6.46 -10.09
N TYR A 58 1.73 -7.45 -10.37
CA TYR A 58 3.04 -7.24 -10.98
C TYR A 58 2.88 -6.66 -12.41
N PRO A 59 3.79 -5.80 -12.90
CA PRO A 59 3.61 -5.07 -14.17
C PRO A 59 3.41 -5.89 -15.44
N TYR A 60 3.79 -7.17 -15.44
CA TYR A 60 3.72 -8.07 -16.59
C TYR A 60 2.61 -9.13 -16.44
N ALA A 61 1.70 -8.94 -15.49
CA ALA A 61 0.65 -9.92 -15.22
C ALA A 61 -0.16 -10.24 -16.49
N PHE A 62 -0.32 -11.52 -16.79
CA PHE A 62 -1.10 -12.04 -17.94
C PHE A 62 -0.64 -11.57 -19.32
N ALA A 63 0.63 -11.18 -19.46
CA ALA A 63 1.17 -10.70 -20.72
C ALA A 63 1.16 -11.76 -21.84
N ILE A 64 0.87 -11.34 -23.07
CA ILE A 64 1.11 -12.13 -24.29
C ILE A 64 2.62 -12.14 -24.59
N ASP A 65 3.21 -10.94 -24.62
CA ASP A 65 4.65 -10.72 -24.72
C ASP A 65 5.18 -10.37 -23.33
N SER A 66 5.82 -11.35 -22.68
CA SER A 66 6.36 -11.22 -21.32
C SER A 66 7.51 -10.23 -21.19
N SER A 67 8.03 -9.68 -22.30
CA SER A 67 9.02 -8.60 -22.30
C SER A 67 8.40 -7.20 -22.18
N LYS A 68 7.07 -7.09 -22.32
CA LYS A 68 6.33 -5.82 -22.28
C LYS A 68 5.38 -5.76 -21.09
N TYR A 69 5.26 -4.58 -20.49
CA TYR A 69 4.31 -4.35 -19.41
C TYR A 69 2.87 -4.49 -19.89
N THR A 70 2.00 -5.02 -19.02
CA THR A 70 0.54 -4.93 -19.14
C THR A 70 -0.02 -3.83 -18.25
N ILE A 71 0.71 -3.44 -17.21
CA ILE A 71 0.37 -2.35 -16.29
C ILE A 71 1.53 -1.34 -16.28
N LEU A 72 1.26 -0.13 -16.76
CA LEU A 72 2.21 0.97 -16.79
C LEU A 72 1.82 2.02 -15.75
N ALA A 73 2.70 2.33 -14.80
CA ALA A 73 2.52 3.44 -13.87
C ALA A 73 2.58 4.76 -14.63
N LYS A 74 1.66 5.68 -14.32
CA LYS A 74 1.67 7.05 -14.87
C LYS A 74 2.85 7.87 -14.34
N ASP A 75 3.27 7.61 -13.10
CA ASP A 75 4.57 8.09 -12.59
C ASP A 75 5.56 6.92 -12.62
N SER A 76 6.58 7.04 -13.47
CA SER A 76 7.58 6.00 -13.73
C SER A 76 8.39 5.62 -12.49
N LYS A 77 8.44 6.48 -11.46
CA LYS A 77 9.13 6.18 -10.18
C LYS A 77 8.50 4.98 -9.48
N TYR A 78 7.23 4.68 -9.74
CA TYR A 78 6.50 3.57 -9.11
C TYR A 78 6.39 2.32 -9.98
N GLN A 79 6.95 2.32 -11.20
CA GLN A 79 6.84 1.16 -12.10
C GLN A 79 7.36 -0.13 -11.46
N ASN A 80 8.48 -0.04 -10.75
CA ASN A 80 9.16 -1.17 -10.12
C ASN A 80 8.72 -1.44 -8.67
N SER A 81 7.78 -0.67 -8.12
CA SER A 81 7.22 -0.96 -6.78
C SER A 81 6.03 -1.91 -6.82
N MET A 82 5.48 -2.18 -8.01
CA MET A 82 4.30 -3.03 -8.20
C MET A 82 4.61 -4.52 -8.09
N GLY A 83 3.70 -5.27 -7.49
CA GLY A 83 3.76 -6.74 -7.46
C GLY A 83 4.54 -7.36 -6.31
N GLN A 84 4.97 -6.57 -5.33
CA GLN A 84 5.62 -7.10 -4.13
C GLN A 84 4.71 -8.11 -3.38
N ARG A 85 5.31 -9.11 -2.74
CA ARG A 85 4.61 -10.16 -1.98
C ARG A 85 5.22 -10.43 -0.60
N GLU A 86 6.04 -9.49 -0.10
CA GLU A 86 6.75 -9.65 1.17
C GLU A 86 5.78 -9.47 2.36
N ALA A 87 4.99 -8.40 2.34
CA ALA A 87 4.05 -8.07 3.40
C ALA A 87 2.96 -7.11 2.91
N PRO A 88 1.82 -7.00 3.61
CA PRO A 88 0.87 -5.91 3.39
C PRO A 88 1.56 -4.54 3.54
N ALA A 89 1.28 -3.64 2.61
CA ALA A 89 1.72 -2.25 2.73
C ALA A 89 1.02 -1.58 3.91
N PHE A 90 1.56 -0.45 4.36
CA PHE A 90 0.94 0.28 5.47
C PHE A 90 -0.47 0.80 5.10
N SER A 91 -0.68 1.15 3.83
CA SER A 91 -1.99 1.50 3.25
C SER A 91 -2.99 0.34 3.34
N ASP A 92 -2.56 -0.91 3.09
CA ASP A 92 -3.39 -2.12 3.23
C ASP A 92 -3.88 -2.26 4.68
N LEU A 93 -3.00 -1.99 5.66
CA LEU A 93 -3.37 -2.00 7.08
C LEU A 93 -4.38 -0.91 7.43
N ILE A 94 -4.19 0.31 6.92
CA ILE A 94 -5.16 1.41 7.09
C ILE A 94 -6.51 0.98 6.52
N ALA A 95 -6.54 0.48 5.29
CA ALA A 95 -7.77 0.10 4.60
C ALA A 95 -8.54 -0.99 5.37
N VAL A 96 -7.84 -2.04 5.85
CA VAL A 96 -8.47 -3.09 6.68
C VAL A 96 -9.02 -2.52 7.99
N ASN A 97 -8.26 -1.69 8.70
CA ASN A 97 -8.70 -1.13 9.98
C ASN A 97 -9.88 -0.16 9.82
N THR A 98 -9.92 0.60 8.71
CA THR A 98 -11.04 1.46 8.35
C THR A 98 -12.28 0.65 8.02
N LEU A 99 -12.17 -0.35 7.14
CA LEU A 99 -13.30 -1.18 6.71
C LEU A 99 -13.99 -1.90 7.89
N TYR A 100 -13.19 -2.47 8.78
CA TYR A 100 -13.68 -3.23 9.94
C TYR A 100 -13.83 -2.39 11.22
N ASN A 101 -13.62 -1.08 11.15
CA ASN A 101 -13.68 -0.17 12.31
C ASN A 101 -12.83 -0.63 13.51
N CYS A 102 -11.67 -1.26 13.26
CA CYS A 102 -10.88 -1.92 14.31
C CYS A 102 -10.41 -0.94 15.41
N THR A 103 -10.18 0.33 15.07
CA THR A 103 -9.75 1.34 16.05
C THR A 103 -10.81 1.61 17.11
N LYS A 104 -12.10 1.36 16.84
CA LYS A 104 -13.20 1.52 17.81
C LYS A 104 -13.13 0.54 18.99
N LEU A 105 -12.29 -0.50 18.91
CA LEU A 105 -12.00 -1.38 20.06
C LEU A 105 -11.29 -0.62 21.18
N CYS A 106 -10.63 0.50 20.86
CA CYS A 106 -9.99 1.37 21.83
C CYS A 106 -10.94 2.47 22.30
N LYS A 107 -11.13 2.58 23.62
CA LYS A 107 -11.97 3.61 24.25
C LYS A 107 -11.48 5.03 23.93
N THR A 108 -10.16 5.20 23.88
CA THR A 108 -9.51 6.47 23.56
C THR A 108 -8.81 6.33 22.22
N GLN A 109 -9.00 7.33 21.35
CA GLN A 109 -8.24 7.45 20.11
C GLN A 109 -7.02 8.33 20.34
N LEU A 110 -5.85 7.86 19.92
CA LEU A 110 -4.61 8.61 20.03
C LEU A 110 -4.44 9.54 18.84
N SER A 111 -3.77 10.67 19.07
CA SER A 111 -3.32 11.55 17.99
C SER A 111 -2.03 10.99 17.39
N CYS A 112 -2.17 10.25 16.29
CA CYS A 112 -1.07 9.60 15.60
C CYS A 112 -0.56 10.45 14.42
N SER A 113 0.75 10.61 14.31
CA SER A 113 1.42 11.32 13.22
C SER A 113 1.79 10.41 12.06
N ASN A 114 2.25 11.00 10.95
CA ASN A 114 2.80 10.28 9.79
C ASN A 114 1.86 9.18 9.26
N CYS A 115 0.57 9.50 9.15
CA CYS A 115 -0.49 8.59 8.72
C CYS A 115 -0.72 7.38 9.66
N GLY A 116 -0.13 7.37 10.86
CA GLY A 116 -0.39 6.35 11.87
C GLY A 116 -1.83 6.35 12.37
N PHE A 117 -2.23 5.27 13.04
CA PHE A 117 -3.55 5.13 13.66
C PHE A 117 -3.46 4.36 14.98
N THR A 118 -4.43 4.50 15.88
CA THR A 118 -4.45 3.80 17.18
C THR A 118 -4.33 2.29 16.99
N ASP A 119 -3.35 1.62 17.62
CA ASP A 119 -3.18 0.17 17.49
C ASP A 119 -4.31 -0.54 18.23
N SER A 120 -5.19 -1.22 17.48
CA SER A 120 -6.33 -1.96 18.03
C SER A 120 -5.95 -3.12 18.94
N ARG A 121 -4.68 -3.57 18.91
CA ARG A 121 -4.15 -4.59 19.83
C ARG A 121 -3.48 -3.99 21.06
N ASN A 122 -3.16 -2.70 21.04
CA ASN A 122 -2.60 -1.96 22.17
C ASN A 122 -3.01 -0.48 22.10
N CYS A 123 -4.12 -0.17 22.76
CA CYS A 123 -4.74 1.16 22.75
C CYS A 123 -3.90 2.29 23.36
N ASN A 124 -2.73 1.98 23.93
CA ASN A 124 -1.81 2.96 24.49
C ASN A 124 -0.69 3.35 23.51
N LYS A 125 -0.73 2.90 22.25
CA LYS A 125 0.19 3.34 21.21
C LYS A 125 -0.45 3.36 19.83
N CYS A 126 0.17 4.09 18.91
CA CYS A 126 -0.15 4.06 17.51
C CYS A 126 0.54 2.88 16.80
N LYS A 127 -0.11 2.38 15.76
CA LYS A 127 0.50 1.56 14.72
C LYS A 127 1.15 2.51 13.71
N CYS A 128 2.47 2.42 13.57
CA CYS A 128 3.26 3.34 12.76
C CYS A 128 3.65 2.73 11.40
N PRO A 129 3.80 3.57 10.35
CA PRO A 129 4.48 3.14 9.13
C PRO A 129 5.91 2.70 9.41
N HIS A 130 6.49 1.91 8.51
CA HIS A 130 7.76 1.20 8.72
C HIS A 130 8.91 2.09 9.24
N TYR A 131 9.00 3.34 8.80
CA TYR A 131 10.08 4.26 9.16
C TYR A 131 9.79 5.17 10.36
N PHE A 132 8.67 4.95 11.06
CA PHE A 132 8.29 5.73 12.24
C PHE A 132 8.07 4.82 13.44
N SER A 133 8.30 5.38 14.62
CA SER A 133 8.22 4.67 15.90
C SER A 133 7.74 5.61 17.01
N GLY A 134 7.79 5.12 18.25
CA GLY A 134 7.26 5.82 19.42
C GLY A 134 5.76 5.66 19.59
N THR A 135 5.23 6.22 20.67
CA THR A 135 3.81 6.12 21.05
C THR A 135 2.89 6.73 19.99
N ASN A 136 3.31 7.85 19.39
CA ASN A 136 2.51 8.66 18.47
C ASN A 136 3.06 8.69 17.04
N CYS A 137 4.00 7.82 16.69
CA CYS A 137 4.65 7.77 15.37
C CYS A 137 5.42 9.05 14.98
N ASN A 138 5.96 9.78 15.97
CA ASN A 138 6.79 10.97 15.76
C ASN A 138 8.29 10.67 15.76
N ASP A 139 8.68 9.51 16.27
CA ASP A 139 10.09 9.17 16.46
C ASP A 139 10.58 8.33 15.27
N LEU A 140 11.89 8.33 15.02
CA LEU A 140 12.49 7.37 14.10
C LEU A 140 12.86 6.08 14.86
N PRO A 141 12.80 4.91 14.21
CA PRO A 141 13.25 3.67 14.83
C PRO A 141 14.68 3.80 15.34
N SER A 142 14.93 3.37 16.57
CA SER A 142 16.29 3.25 17.11
C SER A 142 16.94 2.00 16.51
N GLY A 143 17.98 2.18 15.70
CA GLY A 143 18.73 1.07 15.10
C GLY A 143 19.65 0.41 16.13
N THR A 144 19.71 -0.93 16.12
CA THR A 144 20.66 -1.72 16.93
C THR A 144 21.84 -2.23 16.12
N ALA A 145 22.02 -1.74 14.89
CA ALA A 145 23.07 -2.20 13.99
C ALA A 145 24.45 -2.08 14.67
N PRO A 146 25.13 -3.22 14.97
CA PRO A 146 26.37 -3.24 15.74
C PRO A 146 27.47 -2.38 15.08
N ASN A 147 27.44 -2.32 13.75
CA ASN A 147 28.45 -1.63 12.94
C ASN A 147 28.09 -0.15 12.67
N CYS A 148 26.98 0.34 13.20
CA CYS A 148 26.58 1.74 13.12
C CYS A 148 26.69 2.46 14.47
N ASN A 149 27.22 1.82 15.53
CA ASN A 149 27.35 2.41 16.88
C ASN A 149 26.05 3.03 17.43
N GLY A 150 24.87 2.51 17.05
CA GLY A 150 23.59 3.12 17.42
C GLY A 150 23.34 4.51 16.82
N ALA A 151 24.17 4.97 15.88
CA ALA A 151 23.98 6.22 15.18
C ALA A 151 22.83 6.10 14.18
N VAL A 152 21.82 6.94 14.36
CA VAL A 152 20.77 7.16 13.35
C VAL A 152 21.38 8.05 12.26
N LEU A 153 21.62 7.49 11.07
CA LEU A 153 21.95 8.29 9.90
C LEU A 153 20.67 8.96 9.41
N GLN A 154 20.46 10.22 9.80
CA GLN A 154 19.42 11.04 9.17
C GLN A 154 19.90 11.47 7.79
N VAL A 155 19.18 11.05 6.74
CA VAL A 155 19.40 11.55 5.39
C VAL A 155 18.96 13.02 5.38
N THR A 156 19.93 13.92 5.46
CA THR A 156 19.68 15.36 5.49
C THR A 156 19.39 15.92 4.10
N PHE A 157 19.88 15.28 3.02
CA PHE A 157 19.66 15.69 1.65
C PHE A 157 19.77 14.52 0.67
N TRP A 158 18.80 14.39 -0.25
CA TRP A 158 18.93 13.55 -1.44
C TRP A 158 19.71 14.33 -2.50
N LYS A 159 20.85 13.80 -2.97
CA LYS A 159 21.51 14.31 -4.19
C LYS A 159 20.93 13.58 -5.39
N ASN A 160 20.46 14.37 -6.36
CA ASN A 160 20.02 13.92 -7.69
C ASN A 160 21.13 13.18 -8.43
#